data_AF-W3WGV7-F1
#
_entry.id   AF-W3WGV7-F1
#
_cell.length_a   1.000
_cell.length_b   1.000
_cell.length_c   1.000
_cell.angle_alpha   90.00
_cell.angle_beta   90.00
_cell.angle_gamma   90.00
#
_symmetry.space_group_name_H-M   'P 1'
#
loop_
_entity.id
_entity.type
_entity.pdbx_description
1 polymer ?
#
loop_
_entity_poly.entity_id
_entity_poly.type
_entity_poly.pdbx_seq_one_letter_code
_entity_poly.pdbx_strand_id
1 'polypeptide(L)'
;MYETLRPLIFVFALDTIIYAASGTGVLVTNPGNETEPKLKRQQLTAGDFAFIPSWTEHQELNETDEDVVWILIRSGPEPTVVWLEDWGGDEAKAD
;
A
#
# COMPACT_ATOMS: atom_id res chain seq x y z
N MET A 1 18.84 -1.37 19.53
CA MET A 1 17.37 -1.43 19.70
C MET A 1 16.82 -1.06 18.33
N TYR A 2 16.50 -2.05 17.50
CA TYR A 2 15.87 -1.77 16.21
C TYR A 2 14.40 -1.51 16.52
N GLU A 3 13.93 -0.30 16.26
CA GLU A 3 12.50 -0.09 16.09
C GLU A 3 12.08 -1.02 14.96
N THR A 4 11.27 -2.02 15.30
CA THR A 4 10.52 -2.76 14.31
C THR A 4 9.60 -1.74 13.67
N LEU A 5 10.00 -1.16 12.53
CA LEU A 5 9.11 -0.39 11.67
C LEU A 5 7.93 -1.30 11.40
N ARG A 6 6.80 -1.06 12.08
CA ARG A 6 5.58 -1.76 11.75
C ARG A 6 5.32 -1.44 10.28
N PRO A 7 5.06 -2.44 9.43
CA PRO A 7 4.62 -2.18 8.07
C PRO A 7 3.41 -1.25 8.20
N LEU A 8 3.54 0.00 7.76
CA LEU A 8 2.48 0.98 7.94
C LEU A 8 1.35 0.66 6.95
N ILE A 9 0.12 0.64 7.43
CA ILE A 9 -1.09 0.55 6.60
C ILE A 9 -1.47 1.98 6.25
N PHE A 10 -1.88 2.23 5.01
CA PHE A 10 -2.24 3.57 4.62
C PHE A 10 -3.23 3.60 3.47
N VAL A 11 -3.74 4.81 3.24
CA VAL A 11 -4.58 5.14 2.09
C VAL A 11 -3.94 6.27 1.29
N PHE A 12 -4.21 6.27 -0.02
CA PHE A 12 -3.96 7.44 -0.87
C PHE A 12 -5.25 8.22 -1.03
N ALA A 13 -5.20 9.54 -0.88
CA ALA A 13 -6.37 10.39 -1.16
C ALA A 13 -6.66 10.52 -2.68
N LEU A 14 -5.76 10.00 -3.52
CA LEU A 14 -5.84 10.06 -4.98
C LEU A 14 -5.82 8.64 -5.56
N ASP A 15 -6.56 8.47 -6.65
CA ASP A 15 -6.44 7.28 -7.49
C ASP A 15 -5.00 7.11 -7.97
N THR A 16 -4.46 5.91 -7.78
CA THR A 16 -3.05 5.61 -7.99
C THR A 16 -2.88 4.35 -8.81
N ILE A 17 -1.99 4.38 -9.80
CA ILE A 17 -1.48 3.19 -10.47
C ILE A 17 -0.10 2.89 -9.87
N ILE A 18 0.08 1.65 -9.44
CA ILE A 18 1.36 1.09 -9.04
C ILE A 18 1.90 0.29 -10.23
N TYR A 19 3.13 0.55 -10.64
CA TYR A 19 3.88 -0.24 -11.61
C TYR A 19 5.11 -0.84 -10.94
N ALA A 20 5.24 -2.18 -10.98
CA ALA A 20 6.42 -2.87 -10.49
C ALA A 20 7.53 -2.80 -11.54
N ALA A 21 8.49 -1.90 -11.35
CA ALA A 21 9.58 -1.67 -12.30
C ALA A 21 10.66 -2.76 -12.23
N SER A 22 10.94 -3.29 -11.03
CA SER A 22 11.86 -4.41 -10.82
C SER A 22 11.58 -5.13 -9.49
N GLY A 23 12.11 -6.35 -9.35
CA GLY A 23 11.95 -7.16 -8.15
C GLY A 23 10.58 -7.82 -8.02
N THR A 24 10.29 -8.34 -6.83
CA THR A 24 9.02 -8.96 -6.46
C THR A 24 8.53 -8.36 -5.15
N GLY A 25 7.28 -7.90 -5.12
CA GLY A 25 6.64 -7.42 -3.90
C GLY A 25 5.24 -7.98 -3.74
N VAL A 26 4.66 -7.75 -2.57
CA VAL A 26 3.28 -8.13 -2.25
C VAL A 26 2.49 -6.87 -1.93
N LEU A 27 1.44 -6.64 -2.70
CA LEU A 27 0.44 -5.63 -2.39
C LEU A 27 -0.67 -6.29 -1.56
N VAL A 28 -0.89 -5.79 -0.35
CA VAL A 28 -2.03 -6.16 0.48
C VAL A 28 -3.08 -5.08 0.35
N THR A 29 -4.33 -5.45 0.09
CA THR A 29 -5.45 -4.51 -0.03
C THR A 29 -6.61 -4.95 0.84
N ASN A 30 -7.30 -3.98 1.44
CA ASN A 30 -8.61 -4.20 2.04
C ASN A 30 -9.66 -3.49 1.16
N PRO A 31 -10.34 -4.20 0.25
CA PRO A 31 -11.29 -3.59 -0.69
C PRO A 31 -12.58 -3.05 -0.05
N GLY A 32 -12.65 -2.97 1.29
CA GLY A 32 -13.57 -2.16 2.09
C GLY A 32 -15.06 -2.25 1.73
N ASN A 33 -15.82 -3.02 2.50
CA ASN A 33 -17.28 -2.84 2.72
C ASN A 33 -17.89 -3.78 3.79
N GLU A 34 -17.10 -4.53 4.55
CA GLU A 34 -17.60 -5.51 5.52
C GLU A 34 -17.08 -5.22 6.93
N THR A 35 -17.82 -5.69 7.95
CA THR A 35 -17.50 -5.52 9.38
C THR A 35 -16.18 -6.19 9.79
N GLU A 36 -15.60 -7.02 8.92
CA GLU A 36 -14.35 -7.75 9.11
C GLU A 36 -13.43 -7.49 7.91
N PRO A 37 -12.13 -7.17 8.10
CA PRO A 37 -11.19 -6.95 7.01
C PRO A 37 -11.06 -8.18 6.11
N LYS A 38 -11.22 -8.00 4.79
CA LYS A 38 -10.97 -9.06 3.80
C LYS A 38 -9.71 -8.76 3.03
N LEU A 39 -8.58 -8.98 3.69
CA LEU A 39 -7.27 -8.72 3.11
C LEU A 39 -7.04 -9.61 1.89
N LYS A 40 -6.81 -8.96 0.74
CA LYS A 40 -6.32 -9.61 -0.47
C LYS A 40 -4.84 -9.34 -0.60
N ARG A 41 -4.09 -10.40 -0.84
CA ARG A 41 -2.64 -10.34 -1.09
C ARG A 41 -2.41 -10.66 -2.56
N GLN A 42 -1.77 -9.75 -3.27
CA GLN A 42 -1.39 -9.91 -4.67
C GLN A 42 0.13 -9.78 -4.78
N GLN A 43 0.79 -10.82 -5.30
CA GLN A 43 2.18 -10.70 -5.71
C GLN A 43 2.24 -9.86 -6.99
N LEU A 44 3.17 -8.91 -7.02
CA LEU A 44 3.48 -8.09 -8.18
C LEU A 44 4.95 -8.28 -8.52
N THR A 45 5.21 -8.62 -9.77
CA THR A 45 6.54 -8.85 -10.34
C THR A 45 6.84 -7.80 -11.40
N ALA A 46 8.12 -7.67 -11.78
CA ALA A 46 8.55 -6.71 -12.79
C ALA A 46 7.68 -6.76 -14.07
N GLY A 47 7.04 -5.63 -14.41
CA GLY A 47 6.09 -5.53 -15.52
C GLY A 47 4.62 -5.43 -15.10
N ASP A 48 4.27 -5.82 -13.87
CA ASP A 48 2.88 -5.82 -13.41
C ASP A 48 2.39 -4.43 -13.04
N PHE A 49 1.07 -4.26 -13.15
CA PHE A 49 0.35 -3.05 -12.75
C PHE A 49 -0.73 -3.40 -11.73
N ALA A 50 -0.94 -2.49 -10.78
CA ALA A 50 -2.10 -2.49 -9.90
C ALA A 50 -2.76 -1.11 -9.88
N PHE A 51 -4.09 -1.10 -9.86
CA PHE A 51 -4.86 0.12 -9.65
C PHE A 51 -5.37 0.16 -8.22
N ILE A 52 -5.07 1.25 -7.52
CA ILE A 52 -5.50 1.56 -6.17
C ILE A 52 -6.47 2.74 -6.25
N PRO A 53 -7.78 2.50 -6.10
CA PRO A 53 -8.74 3.58 -5.92
C PRO A 53 -8.39 4.42 -4.69
N SER A 54 -8.67 5.72 -4.75
CA SER A 54 -8.57 6.60 -3.58
C SER A 54 -9.28 6.02 -2.35
N TRP A 55 -8.68 6.23 -1.18
CA TRP A 55 -9.16 5.73 0.11
C TRP A 55 -9.16 4.20 0.28
N THR A 56 -8.59 3.45 -0.67
CA THR A 56 -8.36 2.01 -0.48
C THR A 56 -7.21 1.81 0.49
N GLU A 57 -7.47 1.11 1.60
CA GLU A 57 -6.41 0.70 2.52
C GLU A 57 -5.52 -0.32 1.82
N HIS A 58 -4.22 -0.08 1.89
CA HIS A 58 -3.25 -0.97 1.31
C HIS A 58 -1.90 -0.88 2.00
N GLN A 59 -1.05 -1.81 1.61
CA GLN A 59 0.31 -1.93 2.07
C GLN A 59 1.16 -2.61 0.99
N GLU A 60 2.30 -2.01 0.65
CA GLU A 60 3.33 -2.63 -0.16
C GLU A 60 4.37 -3.29 0.76
N LEU A 61 4.51 -4.60 0.60
CA LEU A 61 5.47 -5.42 1.34
C LEU A 61 6.58 -5.90 0.41
N ASN A 62 7.80 -5.88 0.93
CA ASN A 62 8.91 -6.67 0.38
C ASN A 62 9.19 -7.82 1.34
N GLU A 63 8.84 -9.04 0.92
CA GLU A 63 9.05 -10.28 1.71
C GLU A 63 10.26 -11.07 1.17
N THR A 64 11.14 -10.41 0.41
CA THR A 64 12.32 -11.00 -0.20
C THR A 64 13.59 -10.29 0.28
N ASP A 65 14.75 -10.90 0.05
CA ASP A 65 16.07 -10.30 0.32
C ASP A 65 16.56 -9.40 -0.83
N GLU A 66 15.77 -9.27 -1.91
CA GLU A 66 16.09 -8.44 -3.08
C GLU A 66 15.30 -7.12 -3.04
N ASP A 67 15.83 -6.08 -3.69
CA ASP A 67 15.13 -4.81 -3.80
C ASP A 67 13.92 -4.92 -4.74
N VAL A 68 12.81 -4.29 -4.34
CA VAL A 68 11.65 -4.05 -5.19
C VAL A 68 11.54 -2.56 -5.50
N VAL A 69 11.33 -2.22 -6.77
CA VAL A 69 11.17 -0.83 -7.21
C VAL A 69 9.77 -0.64 -7.75
N TRP A 70 9.03 0.26 -7.13
CA TRP A 70 7.66 0.62 -7.49
C TRP A 70 7.61 2.04 -8.05
N ILE A 71 6.85 2.24 -9.13
CA ILE A 71 6.52 3.57 -9.65
C ILE A 71 5.05 3.83 -9.36
N LEU A 72 4.78 4.90 -8.60
CA LEU A 72 3.43 5.33 -8.24
C LEU A 72 3.02 6.52 -9.10
N ILE A 73 1.96 6.34 -9.88
CA ILE A 73 1.41 7.34 -10.80
C ILE A 73 0.06 7.79 -10.24
N ARG A 74 -0.10 9.07 -9.97
CA ARG A 74 -1.28 9.62 -9.26
C ARG A 74 -2.01 10.64 -10.12
N SER A 75 -3.31 10.77 -9.91
CA SER A 75 -4.18 11.70 -10.66
C SER A 75 -4.01 13.19 -10.31
N GLY A 76 -3.17 13.53 -9.33
CA GLY A 76 -2.95 14.89 -8.86
C GLY A 76 -1.47 15.20 -8.58
N PRO A 77 -1.11 16.50 -8.47
CA PRO A 77 0.28 16.94 -8.37
C PRO A 77 0.90 16.69 -7.00
N GLU A 78 0.09 16.68 -5.93
CA GLU A 78 0.56 16.55 -4.56
C GLU A 78 0.12 15.19 -3.95
N PRO A 79 1.07 14.32 -3.58
CA PRO A 79 0.75 13.04 -2.95
C PRO A 79 0.24 13.26 -1.52
N THR A 80 -1.03 12.90 -1.26
CA THR A 80 -1.56 12.83 0.11
C THR A 80 -1.66 11.36 0.54
N VAL A 81 -0.95 11.03 1.62
CA VAL A 81 -0.92 9.70 2.25
C VAL A 81 -1.44 9.85 3.67
N VAL A 82 -2.37 8.99 4.08
CA VAL A 82 -2.89 8.95 5.45
C VAL A 82 -2.54 7.59 6.04
N TRP A 83 -1.77 7.60 7.12
CA TRP A 83 -1.37 6.41 7.85
C TRP A 83 -2.51 5.96 8.76
N LEU A 84 -2.67 4.65 8.93
CA LEU A 84 -3.71 4.05 9.77
C LEU A 84 -3.11 3.26 10.93
N GLU A 85 -3.83 3.20 12.05
CA GLU A 85 -3.44 2.39 13.20
C GLU A 85 -3.58 0.87 12.95
N ASP A 86 -4.58 0.47 12.17
CA ASP A 86 -4.86 -0.91 11.72
C ASP A 86 -5.77 -0.90 10.46
N TRP A 87 -6.10 -2.06 9.91
CA TRP A 87 -7.11 -2.22 8.86
C TRP A 87 -8.50 -1.87 9.40
N GLY A 88 -9.20 -0.92 8.77
CA GLY A 88 -10.42 -0.32 9.32
C GLY A 88 -10.19 0.53 10.58
N GLY A 89 -8.93 0.83 10.90
CA GLY A 89 -8.54 1.64 12.05
C GLY A 89 -8.59 3.14 11.78
N ASP A 90 -8.40 3.92 12.83
CA ASP A 90 -8.34 5.38 12.75
C ASP A 90 -7.04 5.87 12.09
N GLU A 91 -7.03 7.14 11.69
CA GLU A 91 -5.82 7.82 11.23
C GLU A 91 -4.77 7.86 12.34
N ALA A 92 -3.59 7.31 12.03
CA ALA A 92 -2.43 7.38 12.89
C ALA A 92 -1.86 8.81 12.84
N LYS A 93 -1.52 9.36 14.01
CA LYS A 93 -0.84 10.65 14.08
C LYS A 93 0.54 10.54 13.45
N ALA A 94 0.87 11.48 12.57
CA ALA A 94 2.24 11.63 12.09
C ALA A 94 3.13 12.09 13.26
N ASP A 95 4.16 11.30 13.58
CA ASP A 95 5.22 11.67 14.52
C ASP A 95 6.22 12.66 13.87
#